data_AF-A0A1Y3XV01-F1
#
_entry.id   AF-A0A1Y3XV01-F1
#
_cell.length_a   1.000
_cell.length_b   1.000
_cell.length_c   1.000
_cell.angle_alpha   90.00
_cell.angle_beta   90.00
_cell.angle_gamma   90.00
#
_symmetry.space_group_name_H-M   'P 1'
#
loop_
_entity.id
_entity.type
_entity.pdbx_description
1 polymer ?
#
loop_
_entity_poly.entity_id
_entity_poly.type
_entity_poly.pdbx_seq_one_letter_code
_entity_poly.pdbx_strand_id
1 'polypeptide(L)' 'MSRKMVLGLVLMCMGFLGGILLIGAMVLSPMNPWSYNGITGWYGCLLGMRLQLPLGVCIAVTLAGFALSVIEAFRKE' A
#
# COMPACT_ATOMS: atom_id res chain seq x y z
N MET A 1 10.36 2.87 -24.18
CA MET A 1 9.24 2.57 -23.27
C MET A 1 8.04 3.33 -23.79
N SER A 2 7.04 2.66 -24.37
CA SER A 2 5.88 3.37 -24.92
C SER A 2 5.15 4.07 -23.77
N ARG A 3 4.69 5.30 -23.97
CA ARG A 3 4.03 6.16 -22.95
C ARG A 3 2.90 5.45 -22.19
N LYS A 4 2.36 4.37 -22.78
CA LYS A 4 1.29 3.53 -22.25
C LYS A 4 1.74 2.90 -20.91
N MET A 5 2.82 2.10 -20.88
CA MET A 5 3.29 1.37 -19.68
C MET A 5 3.67 2.22 -18.46
N VAL A 6 3.87 3.54 -18.64
CA VAL A 6 4.37 4.42 -17.56
C VAL A 6 3.29 4.63 -16.50
N LEU A 7 2.01 4.71 -16.88
CA LEU A 7 0.93 4.99 -15.92
C LEU A 7 0.71 3.84 -14.95
N GLY A 8 0.55 2.61 -15.45
CA GLY A 8 0.36 1.42 -14.62
C GLY A 8 1.53 1.22 -13.66
N LEU A 9 2.76 1.37 -14.17
CA LEU A 9 3.97 1.23 -13.36
C LEU A 9 4.06 2.29 -12.28
N VAL A 10 3.78 3.56 -12.60
CA VAL A 10 3.80 4.66 -11.62
C VAL A 10 2.76 4.45 -10.52
N LEU A 11 1.53 4.05 -10.87
CA LEU A 11 0.49 3.76 -9.89
C LEU A 11 0.88 2.58 -8.99
N MET A 12 1.43 1.51 -9.58
CA MET A 12 1.89 0.34 -8.82
C MET A 12 2.98 0.73 -7.81
N CYS A 13 3.99 1.47 -8.27
CA CYS A 13 5.09 1.95 -7.43
C CYS A 13 4.60 2.90 -6.33
N MET A 14 3.70 3.84 -6.63
CA MET A 14 3.16 4.76 -5.62
C MET A 14 2.38 4.01 -4.53
N GLY A 15 1.48 3.10 -4.91
CA GLY A 15 0.75 2.28 -3.94
C GLY A 15 1.69 1.42 -3.09
N PHE A 16 2.69 0.81 -3.72
CA PHE A 16 3.62 -0.10 -3.06
C PHE A 16 4.53 0.61 -2.06
N LEU A 17 5.15 1.72 -2.49
CA LEU A 17 5.98 2.55 -1.61
C LEU A 17 5.16 3.16 -0.48
N GLY A 18 3.93 3.62 -0.77
CA GLY A 18 2.99 4.07 0.25
C GLY A 18 2.69 2.98 1.29
N GLY A 19 2.41 1.75 0.84
CA GLY A 19 2.19 0.61 1.72
C GLY A 19 3.39 0.29 2.60
N ILE A 20 4.60 0.29 2.04
CA ILE A 20 5.85 0.09 2.80
C ILE A 20 6.03 1.18 3.86
N LEU A 21 5.79 2.44 3.52
CA LEU A 21 5.92 3.55 4.47
C LEU A 21 4.93 3.42 5.63
N LEU A 22 3.70 3.01 5.34
CA LEU A 22 2.68 2.78 6.38
C LEU A 22 3.02 1.60 7.29
N ILE A 23 3.53 0.50 6.72
CA ILE A 23 4.03 -0.64 7.51
C ILE A 23 5.23 -0.21 8.36
N GLY A 24 6.14 0.58 7.79
CA GLY A 24 7.28 1.15 8.50
C GLY A 24 6.84 2.03 9.68
N ALA A 25 5.82 2.85 9.50
CA ALA A 25 5.23 3.66 10.57
C ALA A 25 4.65 2.81 11.72
N MET A 26 4.10 1.63 11.41
CA MET A 26 3.61 0.69 12.42
C MET A 26 4.76 0.05 13.19
N VAL A 27 5.82 -0.39 12.49
CA VAL A 27 6.99 -1.03 13.12
C VAL A 27 7.79 -0.06 13.99
N LEU A 28 8.00 1.17 13.48
CA LEU A 28 8.77 2.22 14.14
C LEU A 28 7.93 3.07 15.09
N SER A 29 6.67 2.71 15.32
CA SER A 29 5.80 3.45 16.23
C SER A 29 6.43 3.48 17.63
N PRO A 30 6.62 4.67 18.25
CA PRO A 30 7.20 4.78 19.59
C PRO A 30 6.31 4.16 20.68
N MET A 31 5.07 3.82 20.32
CA MET A 31 4.08 3.20 21.18
C MET A 31 4.10 1.66 21.06
N ASN A 32 5.14 1.05 20.48
CA ASN A 32 5.30 -0.41 20.37
C ASN A 32 5.92 -0.99 21.66
N PRO A 33 5.26 -1.92 22.39
CA PRO A 33 4.05 -2.66 22.01
C PRO A 33 2.76 -1.83 22.14
N TRP A 34 2.07 -1.68 21.02
CA TRP A 34 0.81 -0.94 20.96
C TRP A 34 -0.32 -1.82 21.50
N SER A 35 -1.11 -1.29 22.43
CA SER A 35 -2.35 -1.90 22.91
C SER A 35 -3.53 -0.98 22.61
N TYR A 36 -4.37 -1.37 21.65
CA TYR A 36 -5.59 -0.65 21.31
C TYR A 36 -6.81 -1.45 21.78
N ASN A 37 -7.52 -0.97 22.80
CA ASN A 37 -8.69 -1.65 23.38
C ASN A 37 -8.41 -3.12 23.75
N GLY A 38 -7.22 -3.42 24.28
CA GLY A 38 -6.79 -4.78 24.63
C GLY A 38 -6.25 -5.61 23.45
N ILE A 39 -6.32 -5.10 22.22
CA ILE A 39 -5.72 -5.72 21.04
C ILE A 39 -4.27 -5.25 20.93
N THR A 40 -3.34 -6.21 20.99
CA THR A 40 -1.90 -5.93 20.95
C THR A 40 -1.27 -6.26 19.59
N GLY A 41 -0.01 -5.88 19.42
CA GLY A 41 0.77 -6.19 18.22
C GLY A 41 0.42 -5.32 17.02
N TRP A 42 0.73 -5.83 15.81
CA TRP A 42 0.66 -5.06 14.58
C TRP A 42 -0.78 -4.65 14.24
N TYR A 43 -1.75 -5.53 14.50
CA TYR A 43 -3.16 -5.23 14.28
C TYR A 43 -3.68 -4.15 15.25
N GLY A 44 -3.26 -4.20 16.52
CA GLY A 44 -3.53 -3.14 17.50
C GLY A 44 -2.96 -1.79 17.07
N CYS A 45 -1.74 -1.78 16.53
CA CYS A 45 -1.11 -0.58 15.97
C CYS A 45 -1.87 -0.04 14.74
N LEU A 46 -2.30 -0.91 13.83
CA LEU A 46 -3.09 -0.54 12.65
C LEU A 46 -4.40 0.16 13.04
N LEU A 47 -5.09 -0.40 14.03
CA LEU A 47 -6.33 0.14 14.59
C LEU A 47 -6.09 1.47 15.32
N GLY A 48 -5.11 1.50 16.21
CA GLY A 48 -4.83 2.66 17.05
C GLY A 48 -4.32 3.88 16.28
N MET A 49 -3.56 3.66 15.22
CA MET A 49 -3.08 4.72 14.33
C MET A 49 -4.07 5.04 13.20
N ARG A 50 -5.24 4.37 13.14
CA ARG A 50 -6.26 4.52 12.10
C ARG A 50 -5.73 4.34 10.67
N LEU A 51 -4.78 3.41 10.52
CA LEU A 51 -4.07 3.17 9.25
C LEU A 51 -4.80 2.22 8.30
N GLN A 52 -5.92 1.63 8.72
CA GLN A 52 -6.69 0.67 7.92
C GLN A 52 -7.09 1.21 6.55
N LEU A 53 -7.69 2.41 6.51
CA LEU A 53 -8.14 3.03 5.26
C LEU A 53 -6.94 3.46 4.39
N PRO A 54 -5.92 4.17 4.91
CA PRO A 54 -4.71 4.47 4.15
C PRO A 54 -4.03 3.24 3.56
N LEU A 55 -3.86 2.17 4.35
CA LEU A 55 -3.23 0.93 3.90
C LEU A 55 -4.10 0.23 2.84
N GLY A 56 -5.41 0.21 3.02
CA GLY A 56 -6.36 -0.31 2.04
C GLY A 56 -6.29 0.43 0.70
N VAL A 57 -6.18 1.77 0.73
CA VAL A 57 -6.00 2.58 -0.48
C VAL A 57 -4.67 2.27 -1.16
N CYS A 58 -3.56 2.17 -0.41
CA CYS A 58 -2.26 1.80 -0.96
C CYS A 58 -2.32 0.45 -1.68
N ILE A 59 -2.91 -0.57 -1.06
CA ILE A 59 -3.09 -1.90 -1.65
C ILE A 59 -3.96 -1.82 -2.91
N ALA A 60 -5.09 -1.12 -2.86
CA ALA A 60 -5.97 -0.96 -4.01
C ALA A 60 -5.26 -0.27 -5.19
N VAL A 61 -4.49 0.78 -4.92
CA VAL A 61 -3.70 1.49 -5.93
C VAL A 61 -2.59 0.61 -6.50
N THR A 62 -1.90 -0.19 -5.67
CA THR A 62 -0.91 -1.16 -6.15
C THR A 62 -1.53 -2.19 -7.09
N LEU A 63 -2.67 -2.77 -6.69
CA LEU A 63 -3.38 -3.77 -7.51
C LEU A 63 -3.92 -3.17 -8.81
N ALA A 64 -4.48 -1.97 -8.76
CA ALA A 64 -4.94 -1.26 -9.95
C ALA A 64 -3.78 -0.95 -10.90
N GLY A 65 -2.66 -0.44 -10.37
CA GLY A 65 -1.45 -0.18 -11.15
C GLY A 65 -0.86 -1.45 -11.78
N PHE A 66 -0.84 -2.56 -11.04
CA PHE A 66 -0.44 -3.86 -11.56
C PHE A 66 -1.36 -4.34 -12.69
N ALA A 67 -2.68 -4.29 -12.48
CA ALA A 67 -3.66 -4.69 -13.49
C ALA A 67 -3.52 -3.86 -14.77
N LEU A 68 -3.37 -2.53 -14.65
CA LEU A 68 -3.11 -1.65 -15.79
C LEU A 68 -1.79 -1.99 -16.49
N SER A 69 -0.72 -2.24 -15.72
CA SER A 69 0.59 -2.63 -16.29
C SER A 69 0.49 -3.92 -17.09
N VAL A 70 -0.24 -4.92 -16.58
CA VAL A 70 -0.48 -6.19 -17.28
C VAL A 70 -1.30 -5.97 -18.55
N ILE A 71 -2.40 -5.23 -18.46
CA ILE A 71 -3.24 -4.92 -19.63
C ILE A 71 -2.41 -4.21 -20.71
N GLU A 72 -1.59 -3.23 -20.33
CA GLU A 72 -0.74 -2.50 -21.27
C GLU A 72 0.37 -3.34 -21.88
N ALA A 73 0.92 -4.29 -21.11
CA ALA A 73 1.93 -5.22 -21.61
C ALA A 73 1.37 -6.21 -22.64
N PHE A 74 0.12 -6.66 -22.48
CA PHE A 74 -0.51 -7.65 -23.37
C PHE A 74 -1.42 -7.07 -24.44
N ARG A 75 -1.70 -5.76 -24.41
CA ARG A 75 -2.44 -5.08 -25.48
C ARG A 75 -1.59 -5.05 -26.75
N LYS A 76 -1.81 -6.03 -27.63
CA LYS A 76 -1.37 -5.96 -29.04
C LYS A 76 -1.96 -4.71 -29.67
N GLU A 77 -1.12 -3.93 -30.34
CA GLU A 77 -1.54 -2.73 -31.09
C GLU A 77 -2.58 -3.06 -32.14
#